data_AF-A0A520JLQ1-F1
#
_entry.id   AF-A0A520JLQ1-F1
#
_cell.length_a   1.000
_cell.length_b   1.000
_cell.length_c   1.000
_cell.angle_alpha   90.00
_cell.angle_beta   90.00
_cell.angle_gamma   90.00
#
_symmetry.space_group_name_H-M   'P 1'
#
loop_
_entity.id
_entity.type
_entity.pdbx_description
1 polymer ?
#
loop_
_entity_poly.entity_id
_entity_poly.type
_entity_poly.pdbx_seq_one_letter_code
_entity_poly.pdbx_strand_id
1 'polypeptide(L)'
;LGRIETDMQGTGPQSVSIEDSFSQIYGSKGKATPASETLLSEPAIVAGIAKATLAPNSKLDWDAWVRDYARVRDAIEVTYPDLFKNFNDQMFTPGGFWKGVPAAHREWKTKSGKAEINVPQALNVTGFEEAEGRFRLMTLRSNDQFNTTVYGYHDRFRGVKGTRDIVFMNRSDMIRMGITDGDDVDLVGDAGGNSDRRLNKLRVVEYAIPEGCLGAYYPECNLLIPVAHHARESHVPAAKSVPVRIEKTR
;
A
#
# COMPACT_ATOMS: atom_id res chain seq x y z
N LEU A 1 5.65 -5.85 19.14
CA LEU A 1 4.30 -5.44 19.58
C LEU A 1 3.58 -4.85 18.38
N GLY A 2 2.38 -5.36 18.07
CA GLY A 2 1.50 -4.67 17.15
C GLY A 2 0.86 -3.43 17.79
N ARG A 3 -0.02 -2.77 17.03
CA ARG A 3 -0.75 -1.57 17.48
C ARG A 3 -1.93 -1.87 18.39
N ILE A 4 -2.31 -3.15 18.52
CA ILE A 4 -3.45 -3.58 19.32
C ILE A 4 -3.05 -3.97 20.73
N GLU A 5 -1.77 -4.27 20.97
CA GLU A 5 -1.25 -4.68 22.27
C GLU A 5 -0.84 -3.48 23.12
N THR A 6 -1.10 -3.58 24.42
CA THR A 6 -0.64 -2.59 25.40
C THR A 6 0.88 -2.64 25.49
N ASP A 7 1.51 -1.49 25.28
CA ASP A 7 2.95 -1.31 25.39
C ASP A 7 3.29 -0.56 26.68
N MET A 8 3.75 -1.30 27.69
CA MET A 8 4.12 -0.75 28.99
C MET A 8 5.57 -0.27 28.97
N GLN A 9 5.76 1.03 29.17
CA GLN A 9 7.08 1.67 29.21
C GLN A 9 7.28 2.40 30.55
N GLY A 10 8.42 3.10 30.68
CA GLY A 10 8.81 3.78 31.92
C GLY A 10 7.80 4.82 32.43
N THR A 11 7.03 5.47 31.54
CA THR A 11 5.96 6.41 31.92
C THR A 11 4.56 5.79 31.96
N GLY A 12 4.47 4.46 31.80
CA GLY A 12 3.21 3.72 31.79
C GLY A 12 2.80 3.24 30.39
N PRO A 13 1.51 2.92 30.16
CA PRO A 13 1.02 2.43 28.87
C PRO A 13 1.13 3.52 27.80
N GLN A 14 1.81 3.21 26.71
CA GLN A 14 2.04 4.16 25.63
C GLN A 14 0.90 4.18 24.61
N SER A 15 0.83 5.28 23.87
CA SER A 15 -0.13 5.49 22.77
C SER A 15 0.60 6.00 21.53
N VAL A 16 0.16 5.54 20.36
CA VAL A 16 0.62 6.06 19.06
C VAL A 16 -0.40 7.05 18.51
N SER A 17 0.03 7.99 17.67
CA SER A 17 -0.86 8.83 16.86
C SER A 17 -1.08 8.19 15.49
N ILE A 18 -2.29 8.38 14.93
CA ILE A 18 -2.68 7.91 13.59
C ILE A 18 -3.25 9.10 12.83
N GLU A 19 -2.89 9.24 11.55
CA GLU A 19 -3.55 10.14 10.60
C GLU A 19 -4.45 9.30 9.66
N ASP A 20 -5.70 9.71 9.47
CA ASP A 20 -6.62 9.08 8.52
C ASP A 20 -6.59 9.77 7.13
N SER A 21 -7.35 9.22 6.18
CA SER A 21 -7.44 9.73 4.80
C SER A 21 -8.00 11.16 4.68
N PHE A 22 -8.58 11.70 5.74
CA PHE A 22 -9.15 13.06 5.79
C PHE A 22 -8.24 14.05 6.53
N SER A 23 -7.00 13.65 6.81
CA SER A 23 -6.03 14.43 7.59
C SER A 23 -6.45 14.65 9.04
N GLN A 24 -7.25 13.74 9.59
CA GLN A 24 -7.61 13.74 11.00
C GLN A 24 -6.59 12.93 11.80
N ILE A 25 -6.06 13.50 12.88
CA ILE A 25 -5.04 12.90 13.73
C ILE A 25 -5.60 12.59 15.11
N TYR A 26 -5.52 11.33 15.53
CA TYR A 26 -6.03 10.88 16.82
C TYR A 26 -5.14 9.82 17.47
N GLY A 27 -5.32 9.60 18.77
CA GLY A 27 -4.60 8.59 19.53
C GLY A 27 -5.16 7.18 19.34
N SER A 28 -4.25 6.22 19.19
CA SER A 28 -4.53 4.79 19.21
C SER A 28 -3.88 4.15 20.43
N LYS A 29 -4.72 3.47 21.23
CA LYS A 29 -4.34 2.77 22.45
C LYS A 29 -4.50 1.27 22.26
N GLY A 30 -3.39 0.54 22.37
CA GLY A 30 -3.44 -0.91 22.49
C GLY A 30 -4.16 -1.33 23.77
N LYS A 31 -4.87 -2.45 23.72
CA LYS A 31 -5.63 -3.01 24.84
C LYS A 31 -5.39 -4.50 25.05
N ALA A 32 -4.89 -5.20 24.03
CA ALA A 32 -4.57 -6.61 24.12
C ALA A 32 -3.29 -6.82 24.94
N THR A 33 -3.19 -7.95 25.62
CA THR A 33 -1.92 -8.36 26.21
C THR A 33 -0.92 -8.72 25.10
N PRO A 34 0.35 -8.33 25.20
CA PRO A 34 1.41 -8.81 24.30
C PRO A 34 1.37 -10.32 24.11
N ALA A 35 1.48 -10.78 22.86
CA ALA A 35 1.45 -12.22 22.55
C ALA A 35 2.70 -12.99 23.05
N SER A 36 3.78 -12.28 23.37
CA SER A 36 5.00 -12.82 23.97
C SER A 36 5.75 -11.71 24.69
N GLU A 37 6.44 -12.06 25.78
CA GLU A 37 7.28 -11.16 26.58
C GLU A 37 8.49 -10.62 25.81
N THR A 38 8.93 -11.33 24.77
CA THR A 38 10.07 -10.92 23.93
C THR A 38 9.69 -9.97 22.80
N LEU A 39 8.40 -9.67 22.62
CA LEU A 39 7.96 -8.73 21.59
C LEU A 39 8.29 -7.30 22.00
N LEU A 40 9.15 -6.66 21.20
CA LEU A 40 9.50 -5.25 21.38
C LEU A 40 8.57 -4.33 20.57
N SER A 41 8.36 -3.11 21.04
CA SER A 41 7.66 -2.06 20.30
C SER A 41 8.52 -1.54 19.15
N GLU A 42 7.89 -0.92 18.15
CA GLU A 42 8.61 -0.30 17.02
C GLU A 42 9.62 0.77 17.50
N PRO A 43 9.27 1.70 18.43
CA PRO A 43 10.25 2.63 19.00
C PRO A 43 11.42 1.92 19.70
N ALA A 44 11.17 0.85 20.45
CA ALA A 44 12.23 0.08 21.12
C ALA A 44 13.17 -0.60 20.11
N ILE A 45 12.62 -1.15 19.03
CA ILE A 45 13.42 -1.78 17.95
C ILE A 45 14.27 -0.73 17.25
N VAL A 46 13.68 0.39 16.83
CA VAL A 46 14.38 1.48 16.13
C VAL A 46 15.50 2.06 17.00
N ALA A 47 15.20 2.37 18.27
CA ALA A 47 16.18 2.84 19.23
C ALA A 47 17.28 1.81 19.50
N GLY A 48 16.93 0.51 19.58
CA GLY A 48 17.89 -0.58 19.76
C GLY A 48 18.89 -0.66 18.60
N ILE A 49 18.39 -0.64 17.35
CA ILE A 49 19.23 -0.64 16.15
C ILE A 49 20.13 0.60 16.14
N ALA A 50 19.57 1.79 16.41
CA ALA A 50 20.34 3.03 16.42
C ALA A 50 21.49 2.99 17.43
N LYS A 51 21.21 2.56 18.67
CA LYS A 51 22.24 2.41 19.71
C LYS A 51 23.31 1.37 19.37
N ALA A 52 22.96 0.32 18.62
CA ALA A 52 23.88 -0.74 18.24
C ALA A 52 24.77 -0.38 17.04
N THR A 53 24.33 0.56 16.18
CA THR A 53 24.95 0.80 14.86
C THR A 53 25.53 2.20 14.68
N LEU A 54 25.06 3.20 15.44
CA LEU A 54 25.50 4.58 15.34
C LEU A 54 26.48 4.94 16.45
N ALA A 55 27.38 5.89 16.17
CA ALA A 55 28.22 6.48 17.21
C ALA A 55 27.36 7.17 18.29
N PRO A 56 27.74 7.13 19.58
CA PRO A 56 27.02 7.81 20.64
C PRO A 56 26.84 9.31 20.35
N ASN A 57 25.63 9.83 20.57
CA ASN A 57 25.31 11.23 20.36
C ASN A 57 24.66 11.80 21.63
N SER A 58 25.37 12.70 22.33
CA SER A 58 24.90 13.29 23.59
C SER A 58 23.66 14.18 23.43
N LYS A 59 23.29 14.55 22.21
CA LYS A 59 22.06 15.30 21.90
C LYS A 59 20.83 14.41 21.71
N LEU A 60 21.00 13.08 21.64
CA LEU A 60 19.92 12.11 21.38
C LEU A 60 19.84 11.07 22.50
N ASP A 61 18.81 11.18 23.32
CA ASP A 61 18.47 10.19 24.34
C ASP A 61 17.43 9.20 23.81
N TRP A 62 17.92 8.15 23.14
CA TRP A 62 17.09 7.09 22.59
C TRP A 62 16.23 6.40 23.65
N ASP A 63 16.78 6.18 24.85
CA ASP A 63 16.05 5.50 25.92
C ASP A 63 14.90 6.35 26.44
N ALA A 64 15.06 7.67 26.50
CA ALA A 64 13.94 8.54 26.84
C ALA A 64 12.81 8.50 25.81
N TRP A 65 13.13 8.39 24.51
CA TRP A 65 12.11 8.31 23.45
C TRP A 65 11.36 6.98 23.47
N VAL A 66 12.02 5.89 23.89
CA VAL A 66 11.35 4.59 24.12
C VAL A 66 10.50 4.64 25.40
N ARG A 67 11.00 5.26 26.47
CA ARG A 67 10.28 5.36 27.74
C ARG A 67 8.99 6.18 27.64
N ASP A 68 8.96 7.17 26.74
CA ASP A 68 7.85 8.10 26.58
C ASP A 68 7.67 8.57 25.13
N TYR A 69 6.60 8.09 24.49
CA TYR A 69 6.29 8.43 23.09
C TYR A 69 5.83 9.88 22.93
N ALA A 70 5.46 10.57 24.01
CA ALA A 70 5.14 11.99 23.96
C ALA A 70 6.31 12.83 23.45
N ARG A 71 7.55 12.42 23.76
CA ARG A 71 8.77 13.13 23.32
C ARG A 71 8.95 13.15 21.81
N VAL A 72 8.53 12.08 21.13
CA VAL A 72 8.55 12.04 19.66
C VAL A 72 7.58 13.08 19.10
N ARG A 73 6.40 13.22 19.70
CA ARG A 73 5.40 14.21 19.31
C ARG A 73 5.79 15.62 19.68
N ASP A 74 6.46 15.83 20.81
CA ASP A 74 7.05 17.13 21.17
C ASP A 74 8.08 17.56 20.13
N ALA A 75 8.93 16.63 19.65
CA ALA A 75 9.88 16.92 18.58
C ALA A 75 9.19 17.25 17.25
N ILE A 76 8.08 16.57 16.91
CA ILE A 76 7.24 16.89 15.74
C ILE A 76 6.66 18.30 15.89
N GLU A 77 6.12 18.64 17.06
CA GLU A 77 5.55 19.96 17.35
C GLU A 77 6.60 21.07 17.24
N VAL A 78 7.79 20.88 17.80
CA VAL A 78 8.90 21.84 17.64
C VAL A 78 9.27 22.06 16.17
N THR A 79 9.19 21.00 15.35
CA THR A 79 9.54 21.07 13.91
C THR A 79 8.43 21.74 13.09
N TYR A 80 7.16 21.50 13.44
CA TYR A 80 5.99 21.95 12.69
C TYR A 80 4.94 22.58 13.63
N PRO A 81 5.27 23.68 14.32
CA PRO A 81 4.44 24.22 15.41
C PRO A 81 3.06 24.69 14.92
N ASP A 82 2.96 25.18 13.69
CA ASP A 82 1.69 25.65 13.12
C ASP A 82 0.71 24.51 12.80
N LEU A 83 1.23 23.29 12.57
CA LEU A 83 0.42 22.12 12.20
C LEU A 83 0.12 21.19 13.37
N PHE A 84 1.00 21.15 14.37
CA PHE A 84 0.95 20.18 15.47
C PHE A 84 0.99 20.85 16.84
N LYS A 85 0.57 22.10 16.96
CA LYS A 85 0.47 22.81 18.25
C LYS A 85 -0.25 21.98 19.31
N ASN A 86 0.31 21.84 20.50
CA ASN A 86 -0.21 21.04 21.61
C ASN A 86 -0.54 19.58 21.17
N PHE A 87 0.35 18.93 20.42
CA PHE A 87 0.06 17.64 19.78
C PHE A 87 -0.42 16.59 20.80
N ASN A 88 0.33 16.44 21.90
CA ASN A 88 0.04 15.46 22.94
C ASN A 88 -1.36 15.65 23.56
N ASP A 89 -1.82 16.89 23.68
CA ASP A 89 -3.14 17.21 24.24
C ASP A 89 -4.26 17.00 23.21
N GLN A 90 -4.04 17.46 21.98
CA GLN A 90 -5.08 17.46 20.95
C GLN A 90 -5.43 16.05 20.45
N MET A 91 -4.47 15.13 20.36
CA MET A 91 -4.70 13.79 19.80
C MET A 91 -5.73 12.95 20.57
N PHE A 92 -6.03 13.30 21.83
CA PHE A 92 -7.03 12.62 22.66
C PHE A 92 -8.38 13.34 22.74
N THR A 93 -8.52 14.47 22.06
CA THR A 93 -9.84 15.08 21.85
C THR A 93 -10.71 14.08 21.09
N PRO A 94 -12.01 13.91 21.41
CA PRO A 94 -12.89 13.01 20.67
C PRO A 94 -12.88 13.32 19.16
N GLY A 95 -12.54 12.32 18.35
CA GLY A 95 -12.34 12.49 16.90
C GLY A 95 -10.97 13.03 16.49
N GLY A 96 -10.09 13.36 17.43
CA GLY A 96 -8.76 13.90 17.18
C GLY A 96 -8.76 15.38 16.79
N PHE A 97 -7.68 15.81 16.14
CA PHE A 97 -7.58 17.15 15.55
C PHE A 97 -7.29 17.06 14.05
N TRP A 98 -7.75 18.06 13.31
CA TRP A 98 -7.58 18.13 11.87
C TRP A 98 -6.28 18.85 11.52
N LYS A 99 -5.38 18.21 10.76
CA LYS A 99 -4.11 18.81 10.33
C LYS A 99 -4.31 19.95 9.31
N GLY A 100 -5.46 19.97 8.63
CA GLY A 100 -5.78 20.95 7.61
C GLY A 100 -5.44 20.49 6.19
N VAL A 101 -6.29 20.87 5.25
CA VAL A 101 -6.08 20.72 3.81
C VAL A 101 -6.31 22.10 3.15
N PRO A 102 -5.26 22.90 2.90
CA PRO A 102 -5.40 24.27 2.39
C PRO A 102 -6.26 24.39 1.13
N ALA A 103 -6.19 23.40 0.24
CA ALA A 103 -7.00 23.34 -0.97
C ALA A 103 -8.52 23.37 -0.69
N ALA A 104 -8.98 22.85 0.46
CA ALA A 104 -10.38 22.89 0.87
C ALA A 104 -10.87 24.32 1.14
N HIS A 105 -9.96 25.23 1.46
CA HIS A 105 -10.22 26.66 1.68
C HIS A 105 -9.85 27.53 0.47
N ARG A 106 -9.53 26.91 -0.68
CA ARG A 106 -9.00 27.59 -1.88
C ARG A 106 -7.68 28.33 -1.62
N GLU A 107 -6.90 27.85 -0.66
CA GLU A 107 -5.55 28.33 -0.38
C GLU A 107 -4.56 27.47 -1.17
N TRP A 108 -3.95 28.07 -2.20
CA TRP A 108 -3.04 27.36 -3.10
C TRP A 108 -1.59 27.72 -2.79
N LYS A 109 -0.82 26.72 -2.35
CA LYS A 109 0.63 26.85 -2.13
C LYS A 109 1.42 26.74 -3.45
N THR A 110 0.95 27.45 -4.48
CA THR A 110 1.59 27.54 -5.80
C THR A 110 2.28 28.90 -5.95
N LYS A 111 3.18 29.05 -6.94
CA LYS A 111 3.87 30.33 -7.17
C LYS A 111 2.90 31.47 -7.51
N SER A 112 1.78 31.15 -8.15
CA SER A 112 0.75 32.11 -8.55
C SER A 112 -0.29 32.40 -7.44
N GLY A 113 -0.31 31.61 -6.37
CA GLY A 113 -1.35 31.65 -5.34
C GLY A 113 -2.73 31.17 -5.82
N LYS A 114 -2.80 30.51 -6.98
CA LYS A 114 -4.03 30.01 -7.61
C LYS A 114 -3.93 28.52 -7.90
N ALA A 115 -5.09 27.88 -8.15
CA ALA A 115 -5.14 26.53 -8.70
C ALA A 115 -4.44 26.50 -10.07
N GLU A 116 -3.56 25.53 -10.26
CA GLU A 116 -2.85 25.32 -11.53
C GLU A 116 -3.51 24.17 -12.28
N ILE A 117 -3.87 24.42 -13.55
CA ILE A 117 -4.52 23.44 -14.41
C ILE A 117 -3.44 22.78 -15.27
N ASN A 118 -3.28 21.46 -15.11
CA ASN A 118 -2.39 20.66 -15.93
C ASN A 118 -3.14 20.10 -17.13
N VAL A 119 -2.56 20.24 -18.32
CA VAL A 119 -3.10 19.64 -19.55
C VAL A 119 -2.48 18.25 -19.72
N PRO A 120 -3.28 17.19 -19.92
CA PRO A 120 -2.74 15.85 -20.14
C PRO A 120 -1.89 15.82 -21.42
N GLN A 121 -0.72 15.18 -21.36
CA GLN A 121 0.19 15.07 -22.50
C GLN A 121 -0.23 13.96 -23.48
N ALA A 122 -1.10 13.05 -23.07
CA ALA A 122 -1.59 11.94 -23.87
C ALA A 122 -2.98 11.51 -23.41
N LEU A 123 -3.77 10.92 -24.33
CA LEU A 123 -5.07 10.32 -24.02
C LEU A 123 -4.96 8.94 -23.37
N ASN A 124 -3.89 8.21 -23.69
CA ASN A 124 -3.57 6.92 -23.08
C ASN A 124 -2.18 7.01 -22.44
N VAL A 125 -2.08 6.57 -21.19
CA VAL A 125 -0.86 6.60 -20.37
C VAL A 125 -0.59 5.24 -19.73
N THR A 126 -0.87 4.15 -20.46
CA THR A 126 -0.51 2.77 -20.07
C THR A 126 0.97 2.60 -19.78
N GLY A 127 1.82 3.45 -20.36
CA GLY A 127 3.27 3.53 -20.10
C GLY A 127 4.09 2.41 -20.73
N PHE A 128 3.54 1.78 -21.77
CA PHE A 128 4.20 0.87 -22.71
C PHE A 128 3.43 0.89 -24.04
N GLU A 129 4.12 0.53 -25.12
CA GLU A 129 3.52 0.42 -26.46
C GLU A 129 2.55 -0.76 -26.55
N GLU A 130 1.57 -0.66 -27.44
CA GLU A 130 0.74 -1.80 -27.78
C GLU A 130 1.58 -2.85 -28.53
N ALA A 131 1.28 -4.13 -28.30
CA ALA A 131 1.91 -5.24 -29.02
C ALA A 131 0.90 -6.37 -29.19
N GLU A 132 1.02 -7.13 -30.26
CA GLU A 132 0.15 -8.29 -30.49
C GLU A 132 0.28 -9.30 -29.34
N GLY A 133 -0.85 -9.76 -28.80
CA GLY A 133 -0.89 -10.69 -27.68
C GLY A 133 -0.55 -10.09 -26.30
N ARG A 134 -0.27 -8.78 -26.21
CA ARG A 134 -0.06 -8.07 -24.95
C ARG A 134 -1.39 -7.74 -24.28
N PHE A 135 -1.48 -8.06 -23.00
CA PHE A 135 -2.59 -7.72 -22.13
C PHE A 135 -2.17 -6.69 -21.09
N ARG A 136 -3.17 -5.96 -20.58
CA ARG A 136 -3.05 -5.01 -19.47
C ARG A 136 -3.59 -5.64 -18.19
N LEU A 137 -2.69 -6.12 -17.33
CA LEU A 137 -3.06 -6.73 -16.06
C LEU A 137 -3.28 -5.66 -14.97
N MET A 138 -4.41 -5.77 -14.28
CA MET A 138 -4.73 -5.04 -13.05
C MET A 138 -4.66 -6.00 -11.86
N THR A 139 -3.85 -5.67 -10.85
CA THR A 139 -3.89 -6.41 -9.59
C THR A 139 -4.99 -5.87 -8.69
N LEU A 140 -5.74 -6.77 -8.06
CA LEU A 140 -6.94 -6.49 -7.29
C LEU A 140 -6.82 -7.09 -5.89
N ARG A 141 -7.56 -6.56 -4.92
CA ARG A 141 -7.74 -7.24 -3.63
C ARG A 141 -9.08 -7.96 -3.62
N SER A 142 -9.10 -9.13 -2.98
CA SER A 142 -10.35 -9.84 -2.70
C SER A 142 -11.10 -9.16 -1.54
N ASN A 143 -12.37 -9.52 -1.36
CA ASN A 143 -13.15 -9.10 -0.20
C ASN A 143 -12.49 -9.47 1.15
N ASP A 144 -12.07 -10.73 1.32
CA ASP A 144 -11.50 -11.24 2.58
C ASP A 144 -9.97 -10.98 2.67
N GLN A 145 -9.56 -9.75 2.41
CA GLN A 145 -8.16 -9.34 2.41
C GLN A 145 -8.00 -7.88 2.83
N PHE A 146 -6.94 -7.61 3.59
CA PHE A 146 -6.45 -6.25 3.80
C PHE A 146 -4.97 -6.17 3.48
N ASN A 147 -4.63 -5.42 2.43
CA ASN A 147 -3.27 -5.39 1.87
C ASN A 147 -2.73 -6.81 1.66
N THR A 148 -1.56 -7.16 2.22
CA THR A 148 -0.94 -8.48 2.06
C THR A 148 -1.54 -9.55 2.97
N THR A 149 -2.35 -9.15 3.95
CA THR A 149 -2.96 -10.08 4.90
C THR A 149 -4.21 -10.69 4.29
N VAL A 150 -4.15 -11.99 4.02
CA VAL A 150 -5.27 -12.78 3.52
C VAL A 150 -6.03 -13.37 4.71
N TYR A 151 -7.31 -13.01 4.85
CA TYR A 151 -8.17 -13.53 5.91
C TYR A 151 -8.94 -14.78 5.46
N GLY A 152 -9.12 -14.95 4.15
CA GLY A 152 -9.84 -16.08 3.59
C GLY A 152 -9.65 -16.22 2.08
N TYR A 153 -10.09 -17.37 1.57
CA TYR A 153 -10.03 -17.73 0.14
C TYR A 153 -11.42 -17.66 -0.51
N HIS A 154 -12.25 -16.71 -0.06
CA HIS A 154 -13.61 -16.54 -0.55
C HIS A 154 -13.85 -15.08 -0.97
N ASP A 155 -13.65 -14.78 -2.25
CA ASP A 155 -14.05 -13.48 -2.79
C ASP A 155 -15.54 -13.49 -3.13
N ARG A 156 -16.36 -13.13 -2.13
CA ARG A 156 -17.81 -13.01 -2.25
C ARG A 156 -18.26 -12.06 -3.36
N PHE A 157 -17.46 -11.05 -3.70
CA PHE A 157 -17.82 -10.08 -4.74
C PHE A 157 -17.57 -10.59 -6.16
N ARG A 158 -16.69 -11.58 -6.31
CA ARG A 158 -16.31 -12.13 -7.63
C ARG A 158 -16.64 -13.60 -7.80
N GLY A 159 -17.25 -14.23 -6.79
CA GLY A 159 -17.64 -15.64 -6.82
C GLY A 159 -16.48 -16.63 -6.74
N VAL A 160 -15.26 -16.17 -6.47
CA VAL A 160 -14.07 -17.03 -6.41
C VAL A 160 -13.96 -17.70 -5.04
N LYS A 161 -13.77 -19.03 -5.04
CA LYS A 161 -13.72 -19.86 -3.85
C LYS A 161 -12.51 -20.80 -3.87
N GLY A 162 -11.86 -20.94 -2.72
CA GLY A 162 -10.85 -21.97 -2.45
C GLY A 162 -9.48 -21.71 -3.08
N THR A 163 -9.32 -20.65 -3.88
CA THR A 163 -8.04 -20.29 -4.49
C THR A 163 -7.95 -18.79 -4.75
N ARG A 164 -6.72 -18.30 -4.89
CA ARG A 164 -6.38 -16.94 -5.32
C ARG A 164 -5.49 -16.94 -6.58
N ASP A 165 -5.05 -18.11 -7.02
CA ASP A 165 -4.28 -18.29 -8.25
C ASP A 165 -5.24 -18.32 -9.44
N ILE A 166 -5.75 -17.13 -9.77
CA ILE A 166 -6.74 -16.92 -10.82
C ILE A 166 -6.39 -15.73 -11.70
N VAL A 167 -6.89 -15.75 -12.93
CA VAL A 167 -6.90 -14.61 -13.83
C VAL A 167 -8.31 -14.40 -14.38
N PHE A 168 -8.87 -13.22 -14.13
CA PHE A 168 -10.10 -12.74 -14.72
C PHE A 168 -9.86 -12.33 -16.16
N MET A 169 -10.66 -12.87 -17.08
CA MET A 169 -10.50 -12.66 -18.51
C MET A 169 -11.83 -12.41 -19.19
N ASN A 170 -11.82 -11.55 -20.22
CA ASN A 170 -13.00 -11.28 -21.03
C ASN A 170 -13.31 -12.47 -21.95
N ARG A 171 -14.60 -12.78 -22.15
CA ARG A 171 -15.06 -13.87 -23.01
C ARG A 171 -14.59 -13.76 -24.47
N SER A 172 -14.58 -12.57 -25.07
CA SER A 172 -14.06 -12.34 -26.42
C SER A 172 -12.58 -12.68 -26.52
N ASP A 173 -11.78 -12.27 -25.53
CA ASP A 173 -10.35 -12.56 -25.48
C ASP A 173 -10.12 -14.08 -25.37
N MET A 174 -10.90 -14.75 -24.51
CA MET A 174 -10.88 -16.20 -24.34
C MET A 174 -11.17 -16.93 -25.65
N ILE A 175 -12.22 -16.51 -26.37
CA ILE A 175 -12.58 -17.07 -27.69
C ILE A 175 -11.44 -16.88 -28.69
N ARG A 176 -10.86 -15.68 -28.77
CA ARG A 176 -9.74 -15.40 -29.69
C ARG A 176 -8.51 -16.25 -29.39
N MET A 177 -8.27 -16.57 -28.12
CA MET A 177 -7.13 -17.38 -27.68
C MET A 177 -7.43 -18.89 -27.64
N GLY A 178 -8.68 -19.30 -27.85
CA GLY A 178 -9.09 -20.70 -27.70
C GLY A 178 -8.96 -21.21 -26.25
N ILE A 179 -9.24 -20.35 -25.27
CA ILE A 179 -9.21 -20.62 -23.83
C ILE A 179 -10.66 -20.74 -23.33
N THR A 180 -10.91 -21.65 -22.40
CA THR A 180 -12.22 -21.84 -21.75
C THR A 180 -12.16 -21.43 -20.28
N ASP A 181 -13.32 -21.09 -19.70
CA ASP A 181 -13.44 -20.85 -18.26
C ASP A 181 -12.99 -22.09 -17.48
N GLY A 182 -12.17 -21.88 -16.45
CA GLY A 182 -11.58 -22.95 -15.65
C GLY A 182 -10.27 -23.55 -16.18
N ASP A 183 -9.83 -23.21 -17.40
CA ASP A 183 -8.50 -23.60 -17.90
C ASP A 183 -7.39 -22.97 -17.05
N ASP A 184 -6.23 -23.61 -16.98
CA ASP A 184 -5.04 -23.03 -16.35
C ASP A 184 -4.14 -22.37 -17.41
N VAL A 185 -3.67 -21.15 -17.12
CA VAL A 185 -2.73 -20.41 -17.96
C VAL A 185 -1.52 -19.91 -17.18
N ASP A 186 -0.44 -19.64 -17.89
CA ASP A 186 0.71 -18.90 -17.36
C ASP A 186 0.61 -17.42 -17.77
N LEU A 187 0.97 -16.51 -16.86
CA LEU A 187 1.22 -15.11 -17.19
C LEU A 187 2.73 -14.84 -17.21
N VAL A 188 3.18 -14.19 -18.28
CA VAL A 188 4.59 -13.82 -18.50
C VAL A 188 4.68 -12.31 -18.63
N GLY A 189 5.68 -11.69 -18.02
CA GLY A 189 5.95 -10.27 -18.21
C GLY A 189 6.28 -9.92 -19.66
N ASP A 190 5.92 -8.71 -20.10
CA ASP A 190 6.10 -8.29 -21.50
C ASP A 190 6.74 -6.91 -21.71
N ALA A 191 7.26 -6.23 -20.66
CA ALA A 191 7.99 -4.97 -20.83
C ALA A 191 8.93 -4.63 -19.65
N GLY A 192 9.87 -3.70 -19.88
CA GLY A 192 10.70 -3.15 -18.79
C GLY A 192 11.62 -4.18 -18.12
N GLY A 193 12.11 -5.16 -18.90
CA GLY A 193 13.02 -6.20 -18.42
C GLY A 193 12.36 -7.28 -17.56
N ASN A 194 11.02 -7.36 -17.52
CA ASN A 194 10.29 -8.38 -16.78
C ASN A 194 9.97 -9.65 -17.60
N SER A 195 10.52 -9.80 -18.81
CA SER A 195 10.16 -10.88 -19.73
C SER A 195 10.54 -12.29 -19.25
N ASP A 196 11.42 -12.37 -18.25
CA ASP A 196 11.79 -13.58 -17.53
C ASP A 196 10.84 -13.92 -16.37
N ARG A 197 10.01 -12.98 -15.95
CA ARG A 197 9.05 -13.14 -14.86
C ARG A 197 7.83 -13.89 -15.35
N ARG A 198 7.49 -14.95 -14.62
CA ARG A 198 6.37 -15.82 -14.94
C ARG A 198 5.64 -16.25 -13.68
N LEU A 199 4.32 -16.20 -13.73
CA LEU A 199 3.43 -16.83 -12.77
C LEU A 199 2.68 -17.96 -13.46
N ASN A 200 2.80 -19.17 -12.92
CA ASN A 200 2.27 -20.38 -13.56
C ASN A 200 0.90 -20.73 -13.00
N LYS A 201 0.11 -21.49 -13.78
CA LYS A 201 -1.10 -22.19 -13.30
C LYS A 201 -2.14 -21.28 -12.64
N LEU A 202 -2.43 -20.15 -13.28
CA LEU A 202 -3.55 -19.31 -12.91
C LEU A 202 -4.81 -19.86 -13.58
N ARG A 203 -5.83 -20.17 -12.79
CA ARG A 203 -7.12 -20.57 -13.31
C ARG A 203 -7.83 -19.38 -13.95
N VAL A 204 -8.23 -19.54 -15.20
CA VAL A 204 -9.04 -18.57 -15.92
C VAL A 204 -10.43 -18.51 -15.32
N VAL A 205 -10.90 -17.31 -15.06
CA VAL A 205 -12.27 -17.02 -14.61
C VAL A 205 -12.88 -16.04 -15.60
N GLU A 206 -13.91 -16.45 -16.33
CA GLU A 206 -14.66 -15.56 -17.21
C GLU A 206 -15.23 -14.39 -16.39
N TYR A 207 -14.93 -13.16 -16.81
CA TYR A 207 -15.36 -11.96 -16.11
C TYR A 207 -15.68 -10.83 -17.09
N ALA A 208 -16.62 -9.98 -16.70
CA ALA A 208 -16.98 -8.77 -17.45
C ALA A 208 -15.93 -7.66 -17.26
N ILE A 209 -14.70 -7.93 -17.68
CA ILE A 209 -13.58 -6.99 -17.77
C ILE A 209 -13.44 -6.51 -19.22
N PRO A 210 -12.95 -5.30 -19.52
CA PRO A 210 -12.73 -4.86 -20.90
C PRO A 210 -11.81 -5.81 -21.68
N GLU A 211 -12.02 -5.93 -22.99
CA GLU A 211 -11.13 -6.70 -23.88
C GLU A 211 -9.68 -6.17 -23.82
N GLY A 212 -8.71 -7.08 -23.87
CA GLY A 212 -7.29 -6.79 -23.73
C GLY A 212 -6.84 -6.47 -22.30
N CYS A 213 -7.74 -6.55 -21.32
CA CYS A 213 -7.43 -6.38 -19.91
C CYS A 213 -7.58 -7.69 -19.13
N LEU A 214 -6.74 -7.85 -18.10
CA LEU A 214 -6.79 -8.98 -17.18
C LEU A 214 -6.92 -8.46 -15.75
N GLY A 215 -7.57 -9.26 -14.89
CA GLY A 215 -7.58 -9.02 -13.45
C GLY A 215 -6.95 -10.20 -12.72
N ALA A 216 -6.13 -9.95 -11.70
CA ALA A 216 -5.65 -11.02 -10.83
C ALA A 216 -5.45 -10.50 -9.42
N TYR A 217 -5.31 -11.39 -8.44
CA TYR A 217 -5.16 -10.95 -7.07
C TYR A 217 -3.73 -10.45 -6.75
N TYR A 218 -3.69 -9.43 -5.90
CA TYR A 218 -2.54 -8.99 -5.16
C TYR A 218 -2.45 -9.80 -3.86
N PRO A 219 -1.26 -10.22 -3.38
CA PRO A 219 0.06 -9.95 -3.94
C PRO A 219 0.53 -10.99 -4.97
N GLU A 220 -0.30 -11.98 -5.34
CA GLU A 220 0.09 -13.13 -6.16
C GLU A 220 0.78 -12.71 -7.45
N CYS A 221 0.28 -11.67 -8.12
CA CYS A 221 0.85 -11.16 -9.38
C CYS A 221 1.94 -10.09 -9.23
N ASN A 222 2.44 -9.78 -8.02
CA ASN A 222 3.44 -8.72 -7.83
C ASN A 222 4.73 -8.95 -8.59
N LEU A 223 5.15 -10.21 -8.78
CA LEU A 223 6.35 -10.55 -9.53
C LEU A 223 6.31 -10.11 -11.01
N LEU A 224 5.10 -9.89 -11.56
CA LEU A 224 4.91 -9.48 -12.95
C LEU A 224 5.03 -7.96 -13.11
N ILE A 225 4.97 -7.19 -12.03
CA ILE A 225 5.06 -5.73 -12.06
C ILE A 225 6.52 -5.33 -12.33
N PRO A 226 6.84 -4.74 -13.50
CA PRO A 226 8.22 -4.31 -13.76
C PRO A 226 8.60 -3.19 -12.81
N VAL A 227 9.77 -3.28 -12.18
CA VAL A 227 10.30 -2.21 -11.32
C VAL A 227 10.45 -0.91 -12.10
N ALA A 228 10.82 -0.97 -13.37
CA ALA A 228 10.94 0.19 -14.25
C ALA A 228 9.60 0.80 -14.69
N HIS A 229 8.47 0.15 -14.39
CA HIS A 229 7.14 0.60 -14.82
C HIS A 229 6.39 1.29 -13.67
N HIS A 230 6.57 2.59 -13.57
CA HIS A 230 6.07 3.42 -12.47
C HIS A 230 5.68 4.83 -12.94
N ALA A 231 4.96 5.56 -12.08
CA ALA A 231 4.69 6.97 -12.27
C ALA A 231 6.00 7.78 -12.37
N ARG A 232 6.07 8.74 -13.31
CA ARG A 232 7.30 9.46 -13.66
C ARG A 232 7.93 10.23 -12.48
N GLU A 233 7.10 10.83 -11.63
CA GLU A 233 7.57 11.71 -10.55
C GLU A 233 7.55 11.03 -9.19
N SER A 234 6.46 10.32 -8.85
CA SER A 234 6.29 9.69 -7.53
C SER A 234 6.89 8.29 -7.44
N HIS A 235 7.30 7.70 -8.57
CA HIS A 235 7.82 6.33 -8.65
C HIS A 235 6.85 5.26 -8.11
N VAL A 236 5.55 5.58 -8.01
CA VAL A 236 4.51 4.60 -7.62
C VAL A 236 4.40 3.54 -8.72
N PRO A 237 4.56 2.24 -8.40
CA PRO A 237 4.44 1.16 -9.38
C PRO A 237 3.08 1.14 -10.08
N ALA A 238 3.06 0.93 -11.39
CA ALA A 238 1.85 0.93 -12.20
C ALA A 238 1.09 -0.42 -12.12
N ALA A 239 0.73 -0.83 -10.90
CA ALA A 239 0.07 -2.11 -10.60
C ALA A 239 -1.36 -2.27 -11.17
N LYS A 240 -1.84 -1.29 -11.92
CA LYS A 240 -3.15 -1.27 -12.59
C LYS A 240 -3.03 -1.26 -14.12
N SER A 241 -1.81 -1.32 -14.64
CA SER A 241 -1.51 -1.42 -16.06
C SER A 241 -0.20 -2.18 -16.18
N VAL A 242 -0.23 -3.50 -16.00
CA VAL A 242 0.97 -4.34 -16.03
C VAL A 242 1.02 -5.06 -17.37
N PRO A 243 2.07 -4.88 -18.20
CA PRO A 243 2.16 -5.53 -19.50
C PRO A 243 2.52 -7.00 -19.33
N VAL A 244 1.63 -7.89 -19.76
CA VAL A 244 1.80 -9.35 -19.68
C VAL A 244 1.36 -10.03 -20.97
N ARG A 245 1.81 -11.26 -21.18
CA ARG A 245 1.28 -12.21 -22.18
C ARG A 245 0.71 -13.43 -21.48
N ILE A 246 -0.27 -14.04 -22.11
CA ILE A 246 -0.80 -15.35 -21.71
C ILE A 246 -0.06 -16.42 -22.51
N GLU A 247 0.38 -17.48 -21.83
CA GLU A 247 0.92 -18.68 -22.45
C GLU A 247 0.18 -19.93 -21.94
N LYS A 248 0.16 -20.99 -22.75
CA LYS A 248 -0.34 -22.30 -22.29
C LYS A 248 0.54 -22.79 -21.15
N THR A 249 -0.11 -23.29 -20.10
CA THR A 249 0.56 -23.83 -18.91
C THR A 249 1.56 -24.91 -19.29
N ARG A 250 2.77 -24.83 -18.70
CA ARG A 250 3.83 -25.83 -18.83
C ARG A 250 3.62 -27.04 -17.91
#